data_AF-A0A0N7L5Y0-F1
#
_entry.id   AF-A0A0N7L5Y0-F1
#
_cell.length_a   1.000
_cell.length_b   1.000
_cell.length_c   1.000
_cell.angle_alpha   90.00
_cell.angle_beta   90.00
_cell.angle_gamma   90.00
#
_symmetry.space_group_name_H-M   'P 1'
#
loop_
_entity.id
_entity.type
_entity.pdbx_description
1 polymer ?
#
loop_
_entity_poly.entity_id
_entity_poly.type
_entity_poly.pdbx_seq_one_letter_code
_entity_poly.pdbx_strand_id
1 'polypeptide(L)'
;MDFSSGFASEQLLDDDADIDISRLAVEDREAIMARVTPDDSTPPDAFALAQNDIRREMIDRGIQPKGFYNDDAARLQEEYNREHAMEKDFRVQQKIQLAAKVYLRETVHQRRLEREKELREEVEEIAKNPQLEIWISLAKADETPKHADIRVTSIGARALCKTLAFSHSLRSLNLNRNALDDTTSKWLALLLNRNTSLRRLELESNCLGPLAAKHLAEALCTNDCLEYLNLESNPLTDEERDFTGVVALSNMLGKNNSLRTLNLWRTRLGGEGGKQLALAIARNTAMVCLDVGNNRIATSDAVLIEIQLKKNRALFEKQQSQQLKVREVQRKAAAKELQRQEKAVKRQEDETWMEKRKLERENDRALLEEQRQRYLKMEEDRLRQVAARKAAEFAAKIEMEKKKKKKKGGGKKKK
;
A
#
# COMPACT_ATOMS: atom_id res chain seq x y z
N MET A 1 -1.75 -4.01 14.55
CA MET A 1 -2.04 -2.62 14.18
C MET A 1 -3.49 -2.55 13.76
N ASP A 2 -4.13 -1.48 14.19
CA ASP A 2 -5.56 -1.23 14.14
C ASP A 2 -6.07 -1.26 12.69
N PHE A 3 -7.11 -2.06 12.39
CA PHE A 3 -7.76 -2.09 11.07
C PHE A 3 -8.62 -0.84 10.80
N SER A 4 -8.44 0.23 11.58
CA SER A 4 -9.24 1.45 11.59
C SER A 4 -8.72 2.54 10.64
N SER A 5 -7.52 2.41 10.05
CA SER A 5 -6.84 3.54 9.39
C SER A 5 -7.13 3.73 7.90
N GLY A 6 -8.25 3.23 7.39
CA GLY A 6 -8.50 3.22 5.94
C GLY A 6 -9.94 3.42 5.49
N PHE A 7 -10.85 3.95 6.30
CA PHE A 7 -12.21 4.27 5.84
C PHE A 7 -12.69 5.55 6.52
N ALA A 8 -13.30 6.42 5.73
CA ALA A 8 -13.72 7.77 6.08
C ALA A 8 -14.21 7.88 7.53
N SER A 9 -13.70 8.87 8.27
CA SER A 9 -14.25 9.27 9.56
C SER A 9 -15.77 9.38 9.44
N GLU A 10 -16.47 8.40 10.01
CA GLU A 10 -17.93 8.33 10.02
C GLU A 10 -18.37 9.49 10.93
N GLN A 11 -18.64 10.64 10.31
CA GLN A 11 -19.00 11.86 11.02
C GLN A 11 -20.24 11.55 11.86
N LEU A 12 -20.09 11.66 13.18
CA LEU A 12 -21.23 11.74 14.09
C LEU A 12 -22.13 12.85 13.52
N LEU A 13 -23.35 12.49 13.12
CA LEU A 13 -24.33 13.46 12.67
C LEU A 13 -24.53 14.45 13.81
N ASP A 14 -24.11 15.70 13.60
CA ASP A 14 -24.32 16.76 14.56
C ASP A 14 -25.82 17.05 14.65
N ASP A 15 -26.38 16.92 15.85
CA ASP A 15 -27.81 17.00 16.09
C ASP A 15 -28.37 18.38 15.76
N ASP A 16 -27.50 19.40 15.79
CA ASP A 16 -27.85 20.80 15.59
C ASP A 16 -27.61 21.30 14.16
N ALA A 17 -26.96 20.51 13.29
CA ALA A 17 -26.72 20.89 11.90
C ALA A 17 -27.93 20.59 10.99
N ASP A 18 -28.23 21.52 10.07
CA ASP A 18 -29.20 21.28 9.00
C ASP A 18 -28.62 20.37 7.92
N ILE A 19 -29.43 19.45 7.41
CA ILE A 19 -29.02 18.52 6.36
C ILE A 19 -29.27 19.15 4.98
N ASP A 20 -28.22 19.23 4.17
CA ASP A 20 -28.34 19.60 2.77
C ASP A 20 -28.81 18.40 1.94
N ILE A 21 -30.13 18.29 1.78
CA ILE A 21 -30.81 17.19 1.09
C ILE A 21 -30.47 17.17 -0.40
N SER A 22 -30.05 18.30 -0.99
CA SER A 22 -29.71 18.37 -2.41
C SER A 22 -28.42 17.61 -2.76
N ARG A 23 -27.55 17.39 -1.76
CA ARG A 23 -26.30 16.65 -1.91
C ARG A 23 -26.45 15.14 -1.71
N LEU A 24 -27.61 14.69 -1.24
CA LEU A 24 -27.89 13.27 -1.05
C LEU A 24 -28.12 12.58 -2.40
N ALA A 25 -27.90 11.26 -2.44
CA ALA A 25 -28.26 10.45 -3.59
C ALA A 25 -29.76 10.56 -3.86
N VAL A 26 -30.15 10.38 -5.13
CA VAL A 26 -31.56 10.48 -5.56
C VAL A 26 -32.44 9.50 -4.78
N GLU A 27 -31.95 8.29 -4.58
CA GLU A 27 -32.60 7.22 -3.81
C GLU A 27 -32.85 7.63 -2.35
N ASP A 28 -31.83 8.18 -1.69
CA ASP A 28 -31.93 8.65 -0.30
C ASP A 28 -32.92 9.81 -0.18
N ARG A 29 -32.92 10.73 -1.14
CA ARG A 29 -33.87 11.85 -1.19
C ARG A 29 -35.31 11.35 -1.34
N GLU A 30 -35.56 10.40 -2.23
CA GLU A 30 -36.89 9.81 -2.42
C GLU A 30 -37.36 9.06 -1.17
N ALA A 31 -36.47 8.30 -0.53
CA ALA A 31 -36.77 7.61 0.72
C ALA A 31 -37.08 8.56 1.88
N ILE A 32 -36.39 9.70 1.97
CA ILE A 32 -36.68 10.75 2.96
C ILE A 32 -38.05 11.37 2.67
N MET A 33 -38.32 11.77 1.43
CA MET A 33 -39.59 12.43 1.06
C MET A 33 -40.80 11.51 1.27
N ALA A 34 -40.65 10.20 1.06
CA ALA A 34 -41.70 9.22 1.33
C ALA A 34 -42.09 9.13 2.82
N ARG A 35 -41.23 9.58 3.75
CA ARG A 35 -41.47 9.58 5.20
C ARG A 35 -42.09 10.89 5.72
N VAL A 36 -42.21 11.92 4.87
CA VAL A 36 -42.71 13.24 5.26
C VAL A 36 -44.24 13.23 5.23
N THR A 37 -44.88 13.57 6.35
CA THR A 37 -46.35 13.63 6.42
C THR A 37 -46.89 14.88 5.73
N PRO A 38 -47.92 14.75 4.86
CA PRO A 38 -48.62 15.89 4.29
C PRO A 38 -49.13 16.85 5.38
N ASP A 39 -49.19 18.14 5.05
CA ASP A 39 -49.81 19.17 5.89
C ASP A 39 -51.13 19.61 5.25
N ASP A 40 -52.23 19.13 5.82
CA ASP A 40 -53.60 19.41 5.39
C ASP A 40 -54.20 20.64 6.08
N SER A 41 -53.40 21.43 6.81
CA SER A 41 -53.91 22.65 7.46
C SER A 41 -54.40 23.66 6.44
N THR A 42 -55.50 24.34 6.79
CA THR A 42 -56.10 25.42 6.01
C THR A 42 -55.82 26.78 6.64
N PRO A 43 -55.72 27.87 5.84
CA PRO A 43 -55.56 29.21 6.38
C PRO A 43 -56.79 29.62 7.21
N PRO A 44 -56.63 30.54 8.18
CA PRO A 44 -57.76 31.15 8.87
C PRO A 44 -58.70 31.87 7.89
N ASP A 45 -60.00 31.81 8.15
CA ASP A 45 -61.02 32.49 7.32
C ASP A 45 -61.30 33.90 7.86
N ALA A 46 -60.86 34.92 7.14
CA ALA A 46 -61.08 36.32 7.45
C ALA A 46 -62.55 36.74 7.28
N PHE A 47 -63.34 36.03 6.46
CA PHE A 47 -64.78 36.30 6.30
C PHE A 47 -65.60 35.81 7.50
N ALA A 48 -65.02 34.96 8.35
CA ALA A 48 -65.64 34.54 9.60
C ALA A 48 -65.51 35.60 10.72
N LEU A 49 -64.69 36.64 10.54
CA LEU A 49 -64.44 37.68 11.53
C LEU A 49 -65.48 38.80 11.47
N ALA A 50 -65.78 39.40 12.64
CA ALA A 50 -66.60 40.59 12.71
C ALA A 50 -65.83 41.83 12.23
N GLN A 51 -66.54 42.85 11.74
CA GLN A 51 -65.90 44.01 11.09
C GLN A 51 -64.94 44.81 11.99
N ASN A 52 -65.17 44.83 13.30
CA ASN A 52 -64.26 45.46 14.26
C ASN A 52 -62.97 44.65 14.44
N ASP A 53 -63.06 43.32 14.35
CA ASP A 53 -61.93 42.40 14.50
C ASP A 53 -61.06 42.42 13.24
N ILE A 54 -61.67 42.46 12.04
CA ILE A 54 -60.95 42.65 10.77
C ILE A 54 -60.13 43.95 10.80
N ARG A 55 -60.73 45.05 11.24
CA ARG A 55 -60.03 46.35 11.33
C ARG A 55 -58.85 46.30 12.30
N ARG A 56 -58.97 45.59 13.44
CA ARG A 56 -57.88 45.41 14.39
C ARG A 56 -56.74 44.59 13.78
N GLU A 57 -57.05 43.42 13.24
CA GLU A 57 -56.07 42.52 12.61
C GLU A 57 -55.33 43.16 11.43
N MET A 58 -56.02 44.00 10.64
CA MET A 58 -55.39 44.79 9.58
C MET A 58 -54.44 45.86 10.13
N ILE A 59 -54.83 46.59 11.17
CA ILE A 59 -53.98 47.62 11.80
C ILE A 59 -52.75 46.98 12.44
N ASP A 60 -52.91 45.86 13.13
CA ASP A 60 -51.82 45.13 13.78
C ASP A 60 -50.77 44.63 12.76
N ARG A 61 -51.20 44.31 11.53
CA ARG A 61 -50.34 43.94 10.39
C ARG A 61 -49.90 45.12 9.52
N GLY A 62 -50.27 46.36 9.87
CA GLY A 62 -49.89 47.57 9.13
C GLY A 62 -50.62 47.77 7.79
N ILE A 63 -51.74 47.08 7.57
CA ILE A 63 -52.57 47.19 6.36
C ILE A 63 -53.63 48.29 6.58
N GLN A 64 -53.68 49.28 5.68
CA GLN A 64 -54.70 50.34 5.78
C GLN A 64 -56.10 49.83 5.36
N PRO A 65 -57.13 49.94 6.23
CA PRO A 65 -58.49 49.56 5.90
C PRO A 65 -59.12 50.58 4.94
N LYS A 66 -59.83 50.09 3.93
CA LYS A 66 -60.63 50.89 2.98
C LYS A 66 -61.98 51.29 3.57
N GLY A 67 -62.44 50.59 4.60
CA GLY A 67 -63.68 50.89 5.32
C GLY A 67 -64.89 50.07 4.88
N PHE A 68 -64.78 49.28 3.80
CA PHE A 68 -65.80 48.37 3.32
C PHE A 68 -65.49 46.93 3.76
N TYR A 69 -66.46 46.26 4.38
CA TYR A 69 -66.28 44.93 4.97
C TYR A 69 -65.69 43.91 3.99
N ASN A 70 -66.28 43.75 2.80
CA ASN A 70 -65.83 42.75 1.82
C ASN A 70 -64.41 43.02 1.28
N ASP A 71 -64.07 44.30 1.06
CA ASP A 71 -62.74 44.69 0.55
C ASP A 71 -61.66 44.53 1.63
N ASP A 72 -61.99 44.86 2.87
CA ASP A 72 -61.11 44.72 4.04
C ASP A 72 -60.90 43.23 4.40
N ALA A 73 -61.98 42.43 4.37
CA ALA A 73 -61.94 40.98 4.56
C ALA A 73 -61.12 40.26 3.47
N ALA A 74 -61.29 40.62 2.20
CA ALA A 74 -60.56 40.01 1.09
C ALA A 74 -59.04 40.29 1.19
N ARG A 75 -58.64 41.50 1.56
CA ARG A 75 -57.23 41.85 1.79
C ARG A 75 -56.63 41.13 2.98
N LEU A 76 -57.37 41.04 4.08
CA LEU A 76 -56.93 40.29 5.25
C LEU A 76 -56.81 38.79 4.93
N GLN A 77 -57.72 38.24 4.13
CA GLN A 77 -57.64 36.85 3.66
C GLN A 77 -56.40 36.59 2.80
N GLU A 78 -56.05 37.51 1.91
CA GLU A 78 -54.83 37.41 1.09
C GLU A 78 -53.58 37.34 1.98
N GLU A 79 -53.54 38.17 3.03
CA GLU A 79 -52.45 38.15 4.00
C GLU A 79 -52.44 36.87 4.85
N TYR A 80 -53.60 36.39 5.32
CA TYR A 80 -53.71 35.09 6.00
C TYR A 80 -53.28 33.93 5.13
N ASN A 81 -53.61 33.94 3.83
CA ASN A 81 -53.15 32.93 2.88
C ASN A 81 -51.63 32.99 2.71
N ARG A 82 -51.05 34.19 2.67
CA ARG A 82 -49.60 34.41 2.53
C ARG A 82 -48.85 33.96 3.77
N GLU A 83 -49.30 34.35 4.96
CA GLU A 83 -48.73 33.92 6.25
C GLU A 83 -48.83 32.41 6.41
N HIS A 84 -50.00 31.83 6.13
CA HIS A 84 -50.22 30.38 6.21
C HIS A 84 -49.35 29.61 5.21
N ALA A 85 -49.17 30.11 3.98
CA ALA A 85 -48.28 29.48 3.00
C ALA A 85 -46.82 29.47 3.49
N MET A 86 -46.32 30.59 4.01
CA MET A 86 -44.97 30.68 4.57
C MET A 86 -44.78 29.77 5.78
N GLU A 87 -45.75 29.75 6.70
CA GLU A 87 -45.71 28.91 7.90
C GLU A 87 -45.86 27.41 7.56
N LYS A 88 -46.68 27.08 6.56
CA LYS A 88 -46.81 25.72 6.02
C LYS A 88 -45.49 25.28 5.38
N ASP A 89 -44.87 26.10 4.55
CA ASP A 89 -43.58 25.80 3.93
C ASP A 89 -42.49 25.60 4.99
N PHE A 90 -42.46 26.45 6.02
CA PHE A 90 -41.54 26.30 7.15
C PHE A 90 -41.77 24.99 7.92
N ARG A 91 -43.02 24.64 8.23
CA ARG A 91 -43.38 23.37 8.89
C ARG A 91 -43.03 22.16 8.04
N VAL A 92 -43.27 22.23 6.73
CA VAL A 92 -42.90 21.17 5.79
C VAL A 92 -41.37 21.02 5.74
N GLN A 93 -40.60 22.11 5.66
CA GLN A 93 -39.14 22.06 5.72
C GLN A 93 -38.63 21.46 7.03
N GLN A 94 -39.22 21.81 8.18
CA GLN A 94 -38.88 21.20 9.47
C GLN A 94 -39.17 19.70 9.50
N LYS A 95 -40.33 19.27 8.98
CA LYS A 95 -40.67 17.83 8.86
C LYS A 95 -39.68 17.10 7.96
N ILE A 96 -39.30 17.71 6.83
CA ILE A 96 -38.30 17.17 5.91
C ILE A 96 -36.95 17.03 6.62
N GLN A 97 -36.49 18.06 7.34
CA GLN A 97 -35.23 18.01 8.10
C GLN A 97 -35.25 16.91 9.17
N LEU A 98 -36.34 16.79 9.93
CA LEU A 98 -36.50 15.73 10.91
C LEU A 98 -36.47 14.34 10.27
N ALA A 99 -37.21 14.15 9.16
CA ALA A 99 -37.24 12.89 8.42
C ALA A 99 -35.85 12.53 7.86
N ALA A 100 -35.10 13.52 7.35
CA ALA A 100 -33.73 13.35 6.89
C ALA A 100 -32.80 12.91 8.04
N LYS A 101 -32.87 13.57 9.21
CA LYS A 101 -32.07 13.21 10.40
C LYS A 101 -32.35 11.78 10.84
N VAL A 102 -33.62 11.39 10.93
CA VAL A 102 -34.03 10.04 11.33
C VAL A 102 -33.55 8.99 10.30
N TYR A 103 -33.78 9.23 9.01
CA TYR A 103 -33.35 8.32 7.94
C TYR A 103 -31.84 8.09 7.93
N LEU A 104 -31.05 9.17 8.03
CA LEU A 104 -29.59 9.05 8.02
C LEU A 104 -29.07 8.35 9.29
N ARG A 105 -29.62 8.66 10.47
CA ARG A 105 -29.26 7.95 11.72
C ARG A 105 -29.59 6.46 11.62
N GLU A 106 -30.76 6.11 11.12
CA GLU A 106 -31.18 4.73 10.92
C GLU A 106 -30.24 4.02 9.93
N THR A 107 -29.92 4.68 8.81
CA THR A 107 -29.02 4.11 7.78
C THR A 107 -27.61 3.88 8.32
N VAL A 108 -27.05 4.83 9.07
CA VAL A 108 -25.74 4.69 9.72
C VAL A 108 -25.79 3.57 10.76
N HIS A 109 -26.86 3.51 11.57
CA HIS A 109 -27.04 2.46 12.57
C HIS A 109 -27.14 1.06 11.93
N GLN A 110 -27.91 0.91 10.85
CA GLN A 110 -28.03 -0.35 10.11
C GLN A 110 -26.69 -0.78 9.51
N ARG A 111 -25.97 0.15 8.85
CA ARG A 111 -24.62 -0.14 8.32
C ARG A 111 -23.65 -0.56 9.43
N ARG A 112 -23.72 0.05 10.61
CA ARG A 112 -22.92 -0.34 11.76
C ARG A 112 -23.28 -1.75 12.25
N LEU A 113 -24.57 -2.05 12.40
CA LEU A 113 -25.04 -3.37 12.84
C LEU A 113 -24.63 -4.47 11.85
N GLU A 114 -24.75 -4.20 10.54
CA GLU A 114 -24.27 -5.08 9.48
C GLU A 114 -22.76 -5.32 9.57
N ARG A 115 -21.94 -4.26 9.72
CA ARG A 115 -20.48 -4.41 9.90
C ARG A 115 -20.13 -5.21 11.16
N GLU A 116 -20.80 -4.95 12.27
CA GLU A 116 -20.59 -5.71 13.52
C GLU A 116 -20.99 -7.18 13.36
N LYS A 117 -22.06 -7.46 12.60
CA LYS A 117 -22.45 -8.83 12.23
C LYS A 117 -21.40 -9.49 11.34
N GLU A 118 -20.95 -8.83 10.28
CA GLU A 118 -19.90 -9.35 9.39
C GLU A 118 -18.61 -9.69 10.18
N LEU A 119 -18.20 -8.80 11.09
CA LEU A 119 -17.02 -9.00 11.93
C LEU A 119 -17.21 -10.19 12.90
N ARG A 120 -18.39 -10.33 13.49
CA ARG A 120 -18.70 -11.45 14.39
C ARG A 120 -18.63 -12.79 13.65
N GLU A 121 -19.22 -12.87 12.46
CA GLU A 121 -19.16 -14.05 11.59
C GLU A 121 -17.71 -14.39 11.20
N GLU A 122 -16.89 -13.39 10.88
CA GLU A 122 -15.47 -13.60 10.56
C GLU A 122 -14.70 -14.16 11.75
N VAL A 123 -14.86 -13.59 12.94
CA VAL A 123 -14.19 -14.07 14.15
C VAL A 123 -14.61 -15.49 14.48
N GLU A 124 -15.89 -15.81 14.36
CA GLU A 124 -16.40 -17.16 14.58
C GLU A 124 -15.83 -18.16 13.56
N GLU A 125 -15.74 -17.78 12.28
CA GLU A 125 -15.19 -18.65 11.23
C GLU A 125 -13.68 -18.87 11.39
N ILE A 126 -12.94 -17.84 11.77
CA ILE A 126 -11.51 -17.94 12.08
C ILE A 126 -11.29 -18.89 13.25
N ALA A 127 -12.12 -18.79 14.30
CA ALA A 127 -12.03 -19.68 15.46
C ALA A 127 -12.34 -21.15 15.11
N LYS A 128 -13.23 -21.39 14.12
CA LYS A 128 -13.54 -22.75 13.62
C LYS A 128 -12.42 -23.35 12.78
N ASN A 129 -11.58 -22.53 12.15
CA ASN A 129 -10.53 -22.99 11.23
C ASN A 129 -9.14 -22.52 11.69
N PRO A 130 -8.42 -23.32 12.50
CA PRO A 130 -7.08 -22.97 12.98
C PRO A 130 -6.07 -22.69 11.86
N GLN A 131 -6.21 -23.31 10.69
CA GLN A 131 -5.33 -23.02 9.55
C GLN A 131 -5.56 -21.59 9.02
N LEU A 132 -6.81 -21.14 8.97
CA LEU A 132 -7.15 -19.77 8.56
C LEU A 132 -6.58 -18.74 9.55
N GLU A 133 -6.64 -19.02 10.86
CA GLU A 133 -6.05 -18.15 11.87
C GLU A 133 -4.54 -17.97 11.67
N ILE A 134 -3.80 -19.06 11.42
CA ILE A 134 -2.37 -19.01 11.12
C ILE A 134 -2.11 -18.18 9.87
N TRP A 135 -2.88 -18.40 8.79
CA TRP A 135 -2.74 -17.64 7.55
C TRP A 135 -2.98 -16.14 7.75
N ILE A 136 -4.00 -15.77 8.53
CA ILE A 136 -4.29 -14.38 8.87
C ILE A 136 -3.15 -13.77 9.70
N SER A 137 -2.56 -14.54 10.63
CA SER A 137 -1.42 -14.10 11.42
C SER A 137 -0.18 -13.86 10.55
N LEU A 138 0.14 -14.81 9.65
CA LEU A 138 1.25 -14.67 8.70
C LEU A 138 1.05 -13.48 7.74
N ALA A 139 -0.18 -13.27 7.27
CA ALA A 139 -0.53 -12.15 6.41
C ALA A 139 -0.31 -10.80 7.12
N LYS A 140 -0.68 -10.72 8.41
CA LYS A 140 -0.47 -9.51 9.24
C LYS A 140 1.01 -9.24 9.51
N ALA A 141 1.83 -10.28 9.63
CA ALA A 141 3.28 -10.17 9.81
C ALA A 141 4.04 -9.91 8.50
N ASP A 142 3.36 -10.00 7.35
CA ASP A 142 3.96 -10.01 6.02
C ASP A 142 5.02 -11.10 5.79
N GLU A 143 4.85 -12.24 6.46
CA GLU A 143 5.74 -13.41 6.40
C GLU A 143 5.09 -14.59 5.67
N THR A 144 4.13 -14.30 4.78
CA THR A 144 3.44 -15.37 4.05
C THR A 144 4.39 -16.09 3.08
N PRO A 145 4.26 -17.42 2.94
CA PRO A 145 4.92 -18.13 1.85
C PRO A 145 4.55 -17.52 0.49
N LYS A 146 5.47 -17.59 -0.49
CA LYS A 146 5.22 -17.04 -1.84
C LYS A 146 4.02 -17.67 -2.54
N HIS A 147 3.68 -18.91 -2.19
CA HIS A 147 2.58 -19.67 -2.77
C HIS A 147 1.67 -20.16 -1.64
N ALA A 148 0.38 -19.94 -1.78
CA ALA A 148 -0.63 -20.40 -0.86
C ALA A 148 -1.70 -21.21 -1.60
N ASP A 149 -2.08 -22.34 -1.02
CA ASP A 149 -3.26 -23.12 -1.37
C ASP A 149 -4.12 -23.20 -0.10
N ILE A 150 -5.28 -22.55 -0.14
CA ILE A 150 -6.10 -22.34 1.05
C ILE A 150 -7.54 -22.76 0.77
N ARG A 151 -8.04 -23.62 1.66
CA ARG A 151 -9.45 -24.01 1.71
C ARG A 151 -10.20 -23.09 2.67
N VAL A 152 -11.18 -22.37 2.13
CA VAL A 152 -11.96 -21.37 2.87
C VAL A 152 -13.40 -21.38 2.44
N THR A 153 -14.29 -21.01 3.35
CA THR A 153 -15.67 -20.63 3.05
C THR A 153 -15.71 -19.20 2.52
N SER A 154 -16.88 -18.73 2.05
CA SER A 154 -17.08 -17.34 1.64
C SER A 154 -16.73 -16.32 2.74
N ILE A 155 -17.06 -16.64 4.01
CA ILE A 155 -16.74 -15.79 5.17
C ILE A 155 -15.24 -15.83 5.46
N GLY A 156 -14.61 -17.01 5.41
CA GLY A 156 -13.16 -17.13 5.57
C GLY A 156 -12.38 -16.39 4.48
N ALA A 157 -12.85 -16.46 3.22
CA ALA A 157 -12.28 -15.73 2.10
C ALA A 157 -12.40 -14.21 2.29
N ARG A 158 -13.54 -13.73 2.82
CA ARG A 158 -13.74 -12.32 3.20
C ARG A 158 -12.67 -11.87 4.20
N ALA A 159 -12.50 -12.58 5.31
CA ALA A 159 -11.49 -12.25 6.32
C ALA A 159 -10.06 -12.29 5.74
N LEU A 160 -9.75 -13.35 4.98
CA LEU A 160 -8.45 -13.53 4.35
C LEU A 160 -8.13 -12.38 3.38
N CYS A 161 -9.06 -12.03 2.48
CA CYS A 161 -8.86 -10.96 1.50
C CYS A 161 -8.64 -9.60 2.15
N LYS A 162 -9.36 -9.27 3.24
CA LYS A 162 -9.15 -8.03 4.02
C LYS A 162 -7.72 -7.92 4.55
N THR A 163 -7.14 -9.04 4.99
CA THR A 163 -5.76 -9.06 5.50
C THR A 163 -4.72 -9.09 4.40
N LEU A 164 -4.90 -9.93 3.38
CA LEU A 164 -3.97 -10.06 2.26
C LEU A 164 -3.91 -8.80 1.39
N ALA A 165 -4.92 -7.93 1.41
CA ALA A 165 -4.91 -6.64 0.72
C ALA A 165 -3.67 -5.79 1.04
N PHE A 166 -3.06 -5.95 2.22
CA PHE A 166 -1.92 -5.17 2.69
C PHE A 166 -0.62 -5.98 2.83
N SER A 167 -0.61 -7.25 2.44
CA SER A 167 0.58 -8.11 2.48
C SER A 167 1.33 -8.09 1.14
N HIS A 168 2.66 -8.09 1.18
CA HIS A 168 3.54 -7.98 0.01
C HIS A 168 4.39 -9.24 -0.23
N SER A 169 4.31 -10.22 0.65
CA SER A 169 5.07 -11.48 0.60
C SER A 169 4.46 -12.51 -0.36
N LEU A 170 3.13 -12.59 -0.42
CA LEU A 170 2.40 -13.58 -1.24
C LEU A 170 2.49 -13.26 -2.74
N ARG A 171 2.86 -14.25 -3.56
CA ARG A 171 2.94 -14.11 -5.03
C ARG A 171 1.88 -14.91 -5.76
N SER A 172 1.40 -16.00 -5.18
CA SER A 172 0.42 -16.89 -5.79
C SER A 172 -0.60 -17.34 -4.75
N LEU A 173 -1.87 -17.14 -5.04
CA LEU A 173 -2.98 -17.53 -4.19
C LEU A 173 -3.89 -18.48 -4.96
N ASN A 174 -4.09 -19.69 -4.41
CA ASN A 174 -5.02 -20.68 -4.93
C ASN A 174 -6.24 -20.79 -4.01
N LEU A 175 -7.41 -20.47 -4.55
CA LEU A 175 -8.72 -20.56 -3.92
C LEU A 175 -9.69 -21.41 -4.76
N ASN A 176 -9.18 -22.38 -5.50
CA ASN A 176 -9.98 -23.26 -6.33
C ASN A 176 -10.94 -24.11 -5.48
N ARG A 177 -12.15 -24.34 -5.99
CA ARG A 177 -13.13 -25.26 -5.40
C ARG A 177 -13.45 -24.95 -3.94
N ASN A 178 -13.70 -23.68 -3.65
CA ASN A 178 -14.08 -23.16 -2.33
C ASN A 178 -15.54 -22.70 -2.27
N ALA A 179 -16.32 -22.94 -3.33
CA ALA A 179 -17.71 -22.52 -3.47
C ALA A 179 -17.91 -21.00 -3.22
N LEU A 180 -16.92 -20.20 -3.62
CA LEU A 180 -16.99 -18.74 -3.51
C LEU A 180 -18.06 -18.20 -4.46
N ASP A 181 -18.93 -17.33 -3.96
CA ASP A 181 -20.05 -16.75 -4.71
C ASP A 181 -19.84 -15.24 -4.94
N ASP A 182 -20.82 -14.60 -5.56
CA ASP A 182 -20.81 -13.16 -5.83
C ASP A 182 -20.67 -12.31 -4.56
N THR A 183 -21.06 -12.80 -3.38
CA THR A 183 -20.92 -12.05 -2.12
C THR A 183 -19.46 -11.86 -1.72
N THR A 184 -18.60 -12.80 -2.11
CA THR A 184 -17.15 -12.77 -1.84
C THR A 184 -16.39 -11.83 -2.77
N SER A 185 -16.98 -11.53 -3.93
CA SER A 185 -16.30 -10.83 -5.00
C SER A 185 -15.87 -9.40 -4.66
N LYS A 186 -16.65 -8.70 -3.82
CA LYS A 186 -16.28 -7.37 -3.29
C LYS A 186 -14.94 -7.41 -2.53
N TRP A 187 -14.65 -8.52 -1.85
CA TRP A 187 -13.42 -8.70 -1.10
C TRP A 187 -12.25 -9.17 -1.97
N LEU A 188 -12.51 -10.01 -2.97
CA LEU A 188 -11.50 -10.34 -3.98
C LEU A 188 -11.08 -9.08 -4.76
N ALA A 189 -12.03 -8.21 -5.09
CA ALA A 189 -11.75 -6.91 -5.70
C ALA A 189 -10.97 -5.98 -4.77
N LEU A 190 -11.28 -5.95 -3.47
CA LEU A 190 -10.49 -5.20 -2.47
C LEU A 190 -9.04 -5.70 -2.43
N LEU A 191 -8.85 -7.02 -2.40
CA LEU A 191 -7.53 -7.65 -2.42
C LEU A 191 -6.74 -7.20 -3.66
N LEU A 192 -7.32 -7.32 -4.85
CA LEU A 192 -6.67 -6.92 -6.10
C LEU A 192 -6.42 -5.41 -6.19
N ASN A 193 -7.32 -4.58 -5.70
CA ASN A 193 -7.13 -3.12 -5.74
C ASN A 193 -5.98 -2.62 -4.87
N ARG A 194 -5.69 -3.30 -3.75
CA ARG A 194 -4.69 -2.84 -2.78
C ARG A 194 -3.38 -3.61 -2.85
N ASN A 195 -3.43 -4.89 -3.22
CA ASN A 195 -2.25 -5.73 -3.24
C ASN A 195 -1.39 -5.50 -4.49
N THR A 196 -0.12 -5.16 -4.28
CA THR A 196 0.87 -4.88 -5.34
C THR A 196 1.90 -6.00 -5.50
N SER A 197 1.72 -7.13 -4.82
CA SER A 197 2.67 -8.25 -4.81
C SER A 197 2.16 -9.50 -5.51
N LEU A 198 0.85 -9.74 -5.46
CA LEU A 198 0.21 -10.93 -6.00
C LEU A 198 0.32 -10.96 -7.53
N ARG A 199 0.91 -12.04 -8.06
CA ARG A 199 1.11 -12.26 -9.50
C ARG A 199 0.16 -13.30 -10.07
N ARG A 200 -0.30 -14.25 -9.25
CA ARG A 200 -1.16 -15.36 -9.68
C ARG A 200 -2.35 -15.52 -8.73
N LEU A 201 -3.55 -15.57 -9.30
CA LEU A 201 -4.79 -15.85 -8.58
C LEU A 201 -5.56 -16.98 -9.28
N GLU A 202 -5.81 -18.06 -8.56
CA GLU A 202 -6.60 -19.20 -9.04
C GLU A 202 -7.96 -19.22 -8.33
N LEU A 203 -9.05 -19.17 -9.10
CA LEU A 203 -10.44 -19.17 -8.64
C LEU A 203 -11.30 -20.21 -9.38
N GLU A 204 -10.67 -21.26 -9.92
CA GLU A 204 -11.33 -22.34 -10.67
C GLU A 204 -12.45 -23.00 -9.87
N SER A 205 -13.53 -23.35 -10.55
CA SER A 205 -14.62 -24.18 -10.00
C SER A 205 -15.22 -23.59 -8.72
N ASN A 206 -15.50 -22.29 -8.75
CA ASN A 206 -16.29 -21.58 -7.74
C ASN A 206 -17.67 -21.22 -8.34
N CYS A 207 -18.47 -20.46 -7.59
CA CYS A 207 -19.81 -20.02 -7.96
C CYS A 207 -19.82 -18.51 -8.34
N LEU A 208 -18.74 -18.01 -8.93
CA LEU A 208 -18.61 -16.60 -9.30
C LEU A 208 -19.50 -16.29 -10.52
N GLY A 209 -20.38 -15.32 -10.36
CA GLY A 209 -21.39 -14.89 -11.31
C GLY A 209 -21.03 -13.59 -12.05
N PRO A 210 -22.04 -12.95 -12.67
CA PRO A 210 -21.88 -11.68 -13.38
C PRO A 210 -21.37 -10.55 -12.48
N LEU A 211 -21.83 -10.50 -11.22
CA LEU A 211 -21.43 -9.47 -10.28
C LEU A 211 -19.95 -9.65 -9.88
N ALA A 212 -19.50 -10.89 -9.68
CA ALA A 212 -18.09 -11.16 -9.44
C ALA A 212 -17.20 -10.76 -10.62
N ALA A 213 -17.60 -11.12 -11.83
CA ALA A 213 -16.88 -10.70 -13.05
C ALA A 213 -16.74 -9.17 -13.12
N LYS A 214 -17.80 -8.42 -12.79
CA LYS A 214 -17.77 -6.97 -12.73
C LYS A 214 -16.79 -6.43 -11.68
N HIS A 215 -16.89 -6.88 -10.44
CA HIS A 215 -16.00 -6.41 -9.36
C HIS A 215 -14.52 -6.74 -9.65
N LEU A 216 -14.24 -7.94 -10.16
CA LEU A 216 -12.88 -8.33 -10.56
C LEU A 216 -12.38 -7.46 -11.72
N ALA A 217 -13.21 -7.18 -12.72
CA ALA A 217 -12.84 -6.31 -13.83
C ALA A 217 -12.52 -4.88 -13.37
N GLU A 218 -13.33 -4.31 -12.48
CA GLU A 218 -13.10 -2.99 -11.90
C GLU A 218 -11.76 -2.94 -11.15
N ALA A 219 -11.47 -3.94 -10.33
CA ALA A 219 -10.20 -4.00 -9.60
C ALA A 219 -8.99 -4.21 -10.52
N LEU A 220 -9.14 -4.99 -11.59
CA LEU A 220 -8.07 -5.22 -12.56
C LEU A 220 -7.84 -4.03 -13.49
N CYS A 221 -8.75 -3.05 -13.56
CA CYS A 221 -8.49 -1.82 -14.31
C CYS A 221 -7.37 -0.97 -13.67
N THR A 222 -7.21 -1.06 -12.35
CA THR A 222 -6.20 -0.32 -11.57
C THR A 222 -5.01 -1.20 -11.19
N ASN A 223 -5.22 -2.51 -11.03
CA ASN A 223 -4.14 -3.43 -10.68
C ASN A 223 -3.13 -3.63 -11.83
N ASP A 224 -1.89 -3.26 -11.56
CA ASP A 224 -0.77 -3.36 -12.50
C ASP A 224 0.18 -4.52 -12.19
N CYS A 225 -0.20 -5.41 -11.27
CA CYS A 225 0.67 -6.45 -10.74
C CYS A 225 0.28 -7.88 -11.12
N LEU A 226 -1.01 -8.19 -11.21
CA LEU A 226 -1.49 -9.54 -11.48
C LEU A 226 -1.17 -9.94 -12.92
N GLU A 227 -0.50 -11.09 -13.08
CA GLU A 227 -0.06 -11.61 -14.37
C GLU A 227 -0.89 -12.81 -14.83
N TYR A 228 -1.48 -13.54 -13.88
CA TYR A 228 -2.27 -14.74 -14.14
C TYR A 228 -3.56 -14.72 -13.32
N LEU A 229 -4.69 -14.96 -13.99
CA LEU A 229 -6.00 -15.16 -13.39
C LEU A 229 -6.69 -16.39 -14.00
N ASN A 230 -7.18 -17.27 -13.14
CA ASN A 230 -8.00 -18.41 -13.56
C ASN A 230 -9.41 -18.31 -13.00
N LEU A 231 -10.40 -18.21 -13.90
CA LEU A 231 -11.83 -18.19 -13.60
C LEU A 231 -12.56 -19.40 -14.19
N GLU A 232 -11.83 -20.44 -14.59
CA GLU A 232 -12.41 -21.62 -15.20
C GLU A 232 -13.56 -22.22 -14.38
N SER A 233 -14.58 -22.72 -15.06
CA SER A 233 -15.74 -23.36 -14.45
C SER A 233 -16.53 -22.48 -13.46
N ASN A 234 -16.56 -21.16 -13.67
CA ASN A 234 -17.43 -20.22 -12.95
C ASN A 234 -18.55 -19.69 -13.86
N PRO A 235 -19.81 -19.60 -13.42
CA PRO A 235 -20.92 -19.12 -14.25
C PRO A 235 -20.93 -17.57 -14.39
N LEU A 236 -19.94 -16.98 -15.08
CA LEU A 236 -19.76 -15.52 -15.19
C LEU A 236 -20.92 -14.76 -15.89
N THR A 237 -21.91 -15.48 -16.41
CA THR A 237 -23.16 -14.96 -16.98
C THR A 237 -24.35 -15.66 -16.34
N ASP A 238 -25.45 -14.95 -16.12
CA ASP A 238 -26.72 -15.55 -15.71
C ASP A 238 -27.46 -16.14 -16.92
N GLU A 239 -27.13 -17.39 -17.28
CA GLU A 239 -27.77 -18.13 -18.38
C GLU A 239 -27.84 -17.36 -19.72
N GLU A 240 -26.78 -16.64 -20.09
CA GLU A 240 -26.76 -15.80 -21.30
C GLU A 240 -27.77 -14.63 -21.30
N ARG A 241 -28.36 -14.27 -20.14
CA ARG A 241 -29.26 -13.11 -19.97
C ARG A 241 -28.52 -11.86 -19.51
N ASP A 242 -27.51 -12.03 -18.67
CA ASP A 242 -26.68 -10.95 -18.14
C ASP A 242 -25.22 -11.10 -18.59
N PHE A 243 -24.79 -10.17 -19.44
CA PHE A 243 -23.41 -10.04 -19.92
C PHE A 243 -22.66 -8.87 -19.27
N THR A 244 -23.25 -8.16 -18.30
CA THR A 244 -22.64 -6.97 -17.70
C THR A 244 -21.25 -7.26 -17.13
N GLY A 245 -21.08 -8.40 -16.46
CA GLY A 245 -19.79 -8.88 -15.96
C GLY A 245 -18.76 -9.14 -17.07
N VAL A 246 -19.18 -9.81 -18.16
CA VAL A 246 -18.30 -10.11 -19.30
C VAL A 246 -17.93 -8.84 -20.09
N VAL A 247 -18.86 -7.89 -20.22
CA VAL A 247 -18.60 -6.57 -20.82
C VAL A 247 -17.59 -5.80 -19.97
N ALA A 248 -17.73 -5.81 -18.65
CA ALA A 248 -16.76 -5.20 -17.75
C ALA A 248 -15.37 -5.84 -17.89
N LEU A 249 -15.29 -7.18 -17.88
CA LEU A 249 -14.04 -7.91 -18.11
C LEU A 249 -13.41 -7.56 -19.46
N SER A 250 -14.21 -7.49 -20.53
CA SER A 250 -13.74 -7.12 -21.87
C SER A 250 -13.19 -5.68 -21.89
N ASN A 251 -13.89 -4.73 -21.29
CA ASN A 251 -13.42 -3.35 -21.18
C ASN A 251 -12.10 -3.24 -20.39
N MET A 252 -11.96 -4.00 -19.31
CA MET A 252 -10.73 -4.10 -18.53
C MET A 252 -9.61 -4.70 -19.39
N LEU A 253 -9.86 -5.80 -20.09
CA LEU A 253 -8.89 -6.44 -20.98
C LEU A 253 -8.40 -5.48 -22.06
N GLY A 254 -9.24 -4.60 -22.59
CA GLY A 254 -8.80 -3.59 -23.57
C GLY A 254 -7.80 -2.56 -23.03
N LYS A 255 -7.68 -2.41 -21.69
CA LYS A 255 -6.87 -1.38 -21.03
C LYS A 255 -5.72 -1.94 -20.20
N ASN A 256 -5.91 -3.11 -19.58
CA ASN A 256 -4.95 -3.69 -18.66
C ASN A 256 -3.69 -4.18 -19.40
N ASN A 257 -2.51 -3.81 -18.88
CA ASN A 257 -1.21 -4.16 -19.47
C ASN A 257 -0.35 -5.09 -18.60
N SER A 258 -0.86 -5.51 -17.45
CA SER A 258 -0.19 -6.39 -16.49
C SER A 258 -0.55 -7.87 -16.70
N LEU A 259 -1.84 -8.15 -16.92
CA LEU A 259 -2.37 -9.49 -17.06
C LEU A 259 -1.89 -10.15 -18.36
N ARG A 260 -1.23 -11.31 -18.22
CA ARG A 260 -0.63 -12.07 -19.33
C ARG A 260 -1.40 -13.32 -19.66
N THR A 261 -2.03 -13.92 -18.66
CA THR A 261 -2.83 -15.15 -18.81
C THR A 261 -4.16 -14.99 -18.12
N LEU A 262 -5.24 -15.26 -18.87
CA LEU A 262 -6.59 -15.34 -18.34
C LEU A 262 -7.23 -16.65 -18.81
N ASN A 263 -7.65 -17.49 -17.87
CA ASN A 263 -8.42 -18.69 -18.18
C ASN A 263 -9.92 -18.45 -17.91
N LEU A 264 -10.72 -18.49 -18.97
CA LEU A 264 -12.18 -18.38 -18.95
C LEU A 264 -12.84 -19.69 -19.43
N TRP A 265 -12.16 -20.83 -19.42
CA TRP A 265 -12.75 -22.10 -19.87
C TRP A 265 -14.04 -22.39 -19.10
N ARG A 266 -15.14 -22.69 -19.80
CA ARG A 266 -16.42 -23.15 -19.22
C ARG A 266 -17.02 -22.10 -18.28
N THR A 267 -17.03 -20.85 -18.73
CA THR A 267 -17.59 -19.70 -18.00
C THR A 267 -18.92 -19.17 -18.53
N ARG A 268 -19.54 -19.89 -19.49
CA ARG A 268 -20.85 -19.58 -20.08
C ARG A 268 -20.90 -18.26 -20.88
N LEU A 269 -19.78 -17.84 -21.47
CA LEU A 269 -19.69 -16.54 -22.16
C LEU A 269 -20.70 -16.33 -23.30
N GLY A 270 -21.13 -17.39 -23.99
CA GLY A 270 -22.04 -17.31 -25.13
C GLY A 270 -21.47 -16.54 -26.33
N GLY A 271 -22.29 -16.36 -27.37
CA GLY A 271 -21.89 -15.64 -28.58
C GLY A 271 -21.55 -14.17 -28.32
N GLU A 272 -22.37 -13.47 -27.53
CA GLU A 272 -22.16 -12.05 -27.23
C GLU A 272 -20.89 -11.84 -26.39
N GLY A 273 -20.64 -12.68 -25.38
CA GLY A 273 -19.40 -12.61 -24.60
C GLY A 273 -18.15 -12.86 -25.46
N GLY A 274 -18.21 -13.80 -26.41
CA GLY A 274 -17.14 -14.04 -27.38
C GLY A 274 -16.83 -12.80 -28.24
N LYS A 275 -17.86 -12.14 -28.77
CA LYS A 275 -17.74 -10.91 -29.56
C LYS A 275 -17.12 -9.77 -28.76
N GLN A 276 -17.54 -9.57 -27.51
CA GLN A 276 -16.98 -8.54 -26.63
C GLN A 276 -15.50 -8.79 -26.33
N LEU A 277 -15.12 -10.04 -26.04
CA LEU A 277 -13.72 -10.41 -25.82
C LEU A 277 -12.87 -10.21 -27.07
N ALA A 278 -13.36 -10.55 -28.26
CA ALA A 278 -12.63 -10.35 -29.51
C ALA A 278 -12.35 -8.85 -29.77
N LEU A 279 -13.35 -7.99 -29.56
CA LEU A 279 -13.19 -6.53 -29.68
C LEU A 279 -12.18 -5.96 -28.67
N ALA A 280 -12.21 -6.45 -27.44
CA ALA A 280 -11.28 -6.05 -26.40
C ALA A 280 -9.84 -6.48 -26.69
N ILE A 281 -9.63 -7.74 -27.01
CA ILE A 281 -8.32 -8.32 -27.27
C ILE A 281 -7.66 -7.66 -28.49
N ALA A 282 -8.43 -7.28 -29.51
CA ALA A 282 -7.93 -6.52 -30.66
C ALA A 282 -7.18 -5.22 -30.28
N ARG A 283 -7.50 -4.62 -29.13
CA ARG A 283 -6.85 -3.41 -28.59
C ARG A 283 -5.75 -3.72 -27.59
N ASN A 284 -5.72 -4.93 -27.04
CA ASN A 284 -4.76 -5.34 -26.03
C ASN A 284 -3.46 -5.85 -26.67
N THR A 285 -2.31 -5.41 -26.15
CA THR A 285 -0.99 -5.86 -26.61
C THR A 285 -0.20 -6.65 -25.56
N ALA A 286 -0.73 -6.78 -24.35
CA ALA A 286 -0.07 -7.40 -23.21
C ALA A 286 -0.43 -8.88 -23.01
N MET A 287 -1.68 -9.26 -23.27
CA MET A 287 -2.24 -10.59 -23.09
C MET A 287 -1.57 -11.59 -24.02
N VAL A 288 -1.05 -12.68 -23.46
CA VAL A 288 -0.31 -13.73 -24.18
C VAL A 288 -1.15 -15.00 -24.31
N CYS A 289 -1.97 -15.29 -23.30
CA CYS A 289 -2.82 -16.48 -23.25
C CYS A 289 -4.22 -16.09 -22.76
N LEU A 290 -5.24 -16.34 -23.59
CA LEU A 290 -6.63 -16.25 -23.19
C LEU A 290 -7.31 -17.55 -23.58
N ASP A 291 -7.72 -18.34 -22.59
CA ASP A 291 -8.48 -19.56 -22.81
C ASP A 291 -9.98 -19.25 -22.74
N VAL A 292 -10.69 -19.53 -23.83
CA VAL A 292 -12.13 -19.34 -23.97
C VAL A 292 -12.84 -20.63 -24.37
N GLY A 293 -12.20 -21.78 -24.13
CA GLY A 293 -12.76 -23.10 -24.42
C GLY A 293 -14.13 -23.34 -23.79
N ASN A 294 -14.95 -24.18 -24.41
CA ASN A 294 -16.26 -24.62 -23.90
C ASN A 294 -17.20 -23.47 -23.44
N ASN A 295 -17.24 -22.38 -24.20
CA ASN A 295 -18.06 -21.19 -23.90
C ASN A 295 -19.13 -20.87 -24.95
N ARG A 296 -19.30 -21.72 -25.98
CA ARG A 296 -20.23 -21.47 -27.11
C ARG A 296 -19.98 -20.12 -27.83
N ILE A 297 -18.72 -19.68 -27.89
CA ILE A 297 -18.34 -18.50 -28.67
C ILE A 297 -18.37 -18.81 -30.18
N ALA A 298 -18.61 -17.80 -31.01
CA ALA A 298 -18.56 -17.96 -32.45
C ALA A 298 -17.12 -18.24 -32.92
N THR A 299 -16.97 -19.12 -33.90
CA THR A 299 -15.65 -19.48 -34.46
C THR A 299 -14.93 -18.26 -35.04
N SER A 300 -15.65 -17.32 -35.65
CA SER A 300 -15.09 -16.06 -36.15
C SER A 300 -14.41 -15.26 -35.05
N ASP A 301 -15.06 -15.14 -33.88
CA ASP A 301 -14.53 -14.37 -32.75
C ASP A 301 -13.33 -15.08 -32.11
N ALA A 302 -13.39 -16.42 -31.99
CA ALA A 302 -12.26 -17.22 -31.54
C ALA A 302 -11.02 -17.05 -32.42
N VAL A 303 -11.20 -17.03 -33.75
CA VAL A 303 -10.11 -16.81 -34.72
C VAL A 303 -9.50 -15.41 -34.57
N LEU A 304 -10.34 -14.37 -34.37
CA LEU A 304 -9.84 -13.00 -34.14
C LEU A 304 -9.00 -12.92 -32.85
N ILE A 305 -9.46 -13.55 -31.78
CA ILE A 305 -8.70 -13.66 -30.52
C ILE A 305 -7.36 -14.35 -30.78
N GLU A 306 -7.36 -15.50 -31.45
CA GLU A 306 -6.14 -16.28 -31.72
C GLU A 306 -5.11 -15.48 -32.55
N ILE A 307 -5.55 -14.81 -33.62
CA ILE A 307 -4.69 -13.98 -34.47
C ILE A 307 -3.99 -12.90 -33.64
N GLN A 308 -4.73 -12.23 -32.77
CA GLN A 308 -4.17 -11.16 -31.95
C GLN A 308 -3.24 -11.69 -30.86
N LEU A 309 -3.58 -12.80 -30.20
CA LEU A 309 -2.70 -13.44 -29.21
C LEU A 309 -1.38 -13.91 -29.83
N LYS A 310 -1.37 -14.40 -31.09
CA LYS A 310 -0.13 -14.73 -31.80
C LYS A 310 0.78 -13.51 -31.97
N LYS A 311 0.22 -12.35 -32.30
CA LYS A 311 0.99 -11.09 -32.39
C LYS A 311 1.54 -10.67 -31.02
N ASN A 312 0.71 -10.73 -29.98
CA ASN A 312 1.12 -10.35 -28.62
C ASN A 312 2.21 -11.29 -28.09
N ARG A 313 2.13 -12.59 -28.37
CA ARG A 313 3.17 -13.58 -28.00
C ARG A 313 4.51 -13.26 -28.66
N ALA A 314 4.52 -12.98 -29.96
CA ALA A 314 5.74 -12.59 -30.68
C ALA A 314 6.34 -11.29 -30.13
N LEU A 315 5.49 -10.31 -29.81
CA LEU A 315 5.91 -9.06 -29.16
C LEU A 315 6.54 -9.33 -27.79
N PHE A 316 5.89 -10.16 -26.96
CA PHE A 316 6.35 -10.53 -25.63
C PHE A 316 7.70 -11.27 -25.68
N GLU A 317 7.84 -12.26 -26.56
CA GLU A 317 9.10 -13.00 -26.75
C GLU A 317 10.24 -12.07 -27.19
N LYS A 318 9.96 -11.14 -28.11
CA LYS A 318 10.93 -10.12 -28.53
C LYS A 318 11.37 -9.23 -27.36
N GLN A 319 10.43 -8.76 -26.54
CA GLN A 319 10.71 -7.95 -25.35
C GLN A 319 11.54 -8.73 -24.33
N GLN A 320 11.20 -9.98 -24.04
CA GLN A 320 11.96 -10.84 -23.13
C GLN A 320 13.39 -11.08 -23.63
N SER A 321 13.56 -11.37 -24.93
CA SER A 321 14.89 -11.53 -25.54
C SER A 321 15.75 -10.27 -25.43
N GLN A 322 15.16 -9.09 -25.65
CA GLN A 322 15.85 -7.81 -25.49
C GLN A 322 16.24 -7.56 -24.04
N GLN A 323 15.35 -7.79 -23.08
CA GLN A 323 15.64 -7.65 -21.65
C GLN A 323 16.75 -8.59 -21.19
N LEU A 324 16.76 -9.84 -21.66
CA LEU A 324 17.83 -10.80 -21.35
C LEU A 324 19.18 -10.33 -21.88
N LYS A 325 19.25 -9.81 -23.11
CA LYS A 325 20.48 -9.25 -23.67
C LYS A 325 21.01 -8.07 -22.83
N VAL A 326 20.13 -7.15 -22.42
CA VAL A 326 20.50 -6.02 -21.55
C VAL A 326 21.01 -6.52 -20.20
N ARG A 327 20.30 -7.46 -19.57
CA ARG A 327 20.73 -8.06 -18.28
C ARG A 327 22.07 -8.78 -18.39
N GLU A 328 22.32 -9.48 -19.49
CA GLU A 328 23.60 -10.17 -19.70
C GLU A 328 24.77 -9.17 -19.83
N VAL A 329 24.57 -8.08 -20.57
CA VAL A 329 25.55 -6.99 -20.67
C VAL A 329 25.81 -6.36 -19.30
N GLN A 330 24.75 -6.05 -18.55
CA GLN A 330 24.85 -5.50 -17.19
C GLN A 330 25.59 -6.46 -16.24
N ARG A 331 25.27 -7.75 -16.27
CA ARG A 331 25.95 -8.77 -15.45
C ARG A 331 27.44 -8.87 -15.77
N LYS A 332 27.81 -8.85 -17.05
CA LYS A 332 29.22 -8.88 -17.48
C LYS A 332 29.97 -7.61 -17.05
N ALA A 333 29.32 -6.44 -17.13
CA ALA A 333 29.89 -5.18 -16.65
C ALA A 333 30.11 -5.20 -15.13
N ALA A 334 29.09 -5.61 -14.36
CA ALA A 334 29.16 -5.72 -12.91
C ALA A 334 30.27 -6.71 -12.46
N ALA A 335 30.39 -7.87 -13.12
CA ALA A 335 31.44 -8.83 -12.82
C ALA A 335 32.85 -8.28 -13.11
N LYS A 336 33.03 -7.54 -14.21
CA LYS A 336 34.31 -6.88 -14.52
C LYS A 336 34.65 -5.80 -13.49
N GLU A 337 33.65 -5.07 -13.01
CA GLU A 337 33.86 -4.04 -11.99
C GLU A 337 34.21 -4.65 -10.63
N LEU A 338 33.51 -5.70 -10.21
CA LEU A 338 33.85 -6.45 -9.00
C LEU A 338 35.30 -6.98 -9.05
N GLN A 339 35.72 -7.54 -10.20
CA GLN A 339 37.09 -8.02 -10.38
C GLN A 339 38.13 -6.87 -10.30
N ARG A 340 37.79 -5.66 -10.75
CA ARG A 340 38.66 -4.49 -10.60
C ARG A 340 38.79 -4.07 -9.15
N GLN A 341 37.68 -4.07 -8.41
CA GLN A 341 37.66 -3.77 -6.98
C GLN A 341 38.48 -4.79 -6.19
N GLU A 342 38.29 -6.09 -6.41
CA GLU A 342 39.08 -7.15 -5.77
C GLU A 342 40.59 -6.99 -6.05
N LYS A 343 40.97 -6.70 -7.31
CA LYS A 343 42.37 -6.44 -7.66
C LYS A 343 42.92 -5.17 -7.02
N ALA A 344 42.11 -4.14 -6.86
CA ALA A 344 42.51 -2.90 -6.18
C ALA A 344 42.71 -3.12 -4.68
N VAL A 345 41.79 -3.84 -4.03
CA VAL A 345 41.90 -4.25 -2.62
C VAL A 345 43.17 -5.08 -2.42
N LYS A 346 43.40 -6.09 -3.27
CA LYS A 346 44.61 -6.92 -3.18
C LYS A 346 45.90 -6.09 -3.36
N ARG A 347 45.90 -5.11 -4.27
CA ARG A 347 47.06 -4.20 -4.43
C ARG A 347 47.30 -3.36 -3.18
N GLN A 348 46.25 -2.84 -2.55
CA GLN A 348 46.37 -2.11 -1.28
C GLN A 348 46.88 -3.02 -0.15
N GLU A 349 46.39 -4.26 -0.08
CA GLU A 349 46.89 -5.26 0.87
C GLU A 349 48.39 -5.56 0.62
N ASP A 350 48.80 -5.74 -0.63
CA ASP A 350 50.21 -5.98 -0.99
C ASP A 350 51.09 -4.75 -0.66
N GLU A 351 50.62 -3.53 -0.93
CA GLU A 351 51.32 -2.27 -0.60
C GLU A 351 51.51 -2.10 0.92
N THR A 352 50.44 -2.26 1.68
CA THR A 352 50.46 -2.18 3.15
C THR A 352 51.36 -3.26 3.77
N TRP A 353 51.37 -4.47 3.20
CA TRP A 353 52.28 -5.53 3.61
C TRP A 353 53.75 -5.17 3.32
N MET A 354 54.05 -4.61 2.15
CA MET A 354 55.40 -4.16 1.78
C MET A 354 55.90 -3.02 2.68
N GLU A 355 55.06 -2.05 3.00
CA GLU A 355 55.39 -0.97 3.94
C GLU A 355 55.69 -1.50 5.33
N LYS A 356 54.85 -2.41 5.84
CA LYS A 356 55.08 -3.05 7.15
C LYS A 356 56.41 -3.79 7.19
N ARG A 357 56.74 -4.54 6.13
CA ARG A 357 58.03 -5.24 6.00
C ARG A 357 59.21 -4.29 5.88
N LYS A 358 59.05 -3.17 5.20
CA LYS A 358 60.09 -2.14 5.09
C LYS A 358 60.38 -1.53 6.46
N LEU A 359 59.33 -1.18 7.20
CA LEU A 359 59.43 -0.65 8.56
C LEU A 359 60.09 -1.66 9.52
N GLU A 360 59.73 -2.95 9.42
CA GLU A 360 60.36 -4.02 10.20
C GLU A 360 61.87 -4.10 9.94
N ARG A 361 62.29 -4.07 8.68
CA ARG A 361 63.72 -4.05 8.30
C ARG A 361 64.45 -2.78 8.77
N GLU A 362 63.79 -1.63 8.75
CA GLU A 362 64.34 -0.38 9.25
C GLU A 362 64.53 -0.43 10.77
N ASN A 363 63.56 -0.98 11.51
CA ASN A 363 63.65 -1.20 12.95
C ASN A 363 64.78 -2.18 13.29
N ASP A 364 64.93 -3.28 12.56
CA ASP A 364 66.02 -4.24 12.76
C ASP A 364 67.40 -3.61 12.55
N ARG A 365 67.55 -2.78 11.50
CA ARG A 365 68.79 -2.03 11.23
C ARG A 365 69.08 -1.03 12.34
N ALA A 366 68.08 -0.28 12.79
CA ALA A 366 68.22 0.67 13.88
C ALA A 366 68.64 -0.03 15.18
N LEU A 367 68.06 -1.20 15.49
CA LEU A 367 68.44 -2.00 16.65
C LEU A 367 69.89 -2.50 16.57
N LEU A 368 70.32 -3.00 15.40
CA LEU A 368 71.70 -3.42 15.16
C LEU A 368 72.70 -2.26 15.30
N GLU A 369 72.33 -1.09 14.79
CA GLU A 369 73.15 0.12 14.89
C GLU A 369 73.22 0.62 16.33
N GLU A 370 72.11 0.59 17.08
CA GLU A 370 72.08 0.88 18.51
C GLU A 370 72.97 -0.10 19.29
N GLN A 371 72.91 -1.41 18.99
CA GLN A 371 73.79 -2.41 19.59
C GLN A 371 75.27 -2.14 19.28
N ARG A 372 75.60 -1.78 18.03
CA ARG A 372 76.98 -1.39 17.65
C ARG A 372 77.44 -0.15 18.41
N GLN A 373 76.60 0.88 18.52
CA GLN A 373 76.93 2.09 19.27
C GLN A 373 77.13 1.80 20.76
N ARG A 374 76.27 0.97 21.36
CA ARG A 374 76.44 0.50 22.75
C ARG A 374 77.77 -0.23 22.94
N TYR A 375 78.14 -1.11 22.00
CA TYR A 375 79.42 -1.83 22.04
C TYR A 375 80.62 -0.90 21.92
N LEU A 376 80.61 0.02 20.93
CA LEU A 376 81.66 1.02 20.75
C LEU A 376 81.83 1.89 22.01
N LYS A 377 80.73 2.32 22.62
CA LYS A 377 80.75 3.09 23.87
C LYS A 377 81.37 2.30 25.02
N MET A 378 81.00 1.03 25.19
CA MET A 378 81.62 0.16 26.19
C MET A 378 83.13 -0.03 25.95
N GLU A 379 83.55 -0.18 24.70
CA GLU A 379 84.97 -0.32 24.34
C GLU A 379 85.75 0.99 24.55
N GLU A 380 85.16 2.14 24.20
CA GLU A 380 85.72 3.46 24.52
C GLU A 380 85.87 3.66 26.03
N ASP A 381 84.84 3.30 26.81
CA ASP A 381 84.89 3.38 28.27
C ASP A 381 85.96 2.44 28.84
N ARG A 382 86.13 1.23 28.28
CA ARG A 382 87.21 0.30 28.63
C ARG A 382 88.59 0.89 28.33
N LEU A 383 88.77 1.46 27.13
CA LEU A 383 90.01 2.14 26.74
C LEU A 383 90.30 3.33 27.65
N ARG A 384 89.29 4.13 28.00
CA ARG A 384 89.39 5.24 28.97
C ARG A 384 89.85 4.73 30.34
N GLN A 385 89.30 3.62 30.84
CA GLN A 385 89.73 3.02 32.11
C GLN A 385 91.18 2.51 32.06
N VAL A 386 91.58 1.84 30.97
CA VAL A 386 92.97 1.38 30.78
C VAL A 386 93.94 2.56 30.69
N ALA A 387 93.57 3.61 29.95
CA ALA A 387 94.37 4.83 29.86
C ALA A 387 94.48 5.53 31.22
N ALA A 388 93.38 5.64 31.98
CA ALA A 388 93.37 6.19 33.33
C ALA A 388 94.24 5.36 34.28
N ARG A 389 94.18 4.02 34.21
CA ARG A 389 95.04 3.13 34.99
C ARG A 389 96.52 3.29 34.63
N LYS A 390 96.87 3.31 33.34
CA LYS A 390 98.24 3.57 32.88
C LYS A 390 98.74 4.95 33.31
N ALA A 391 97.89 5.97 33.22
CA ALA A 391 98.19 7.32 33.68
C ALA A 391 98.40 7.36 35.20
N ALA A 392 97.58 6.64 35.99
CA ALA A 392 97.75 6.50 37.43
C ALA A 392 99.03 5.72 37.79
N GLU A 393 99.35 4.64 37.08
CA GLU A 393 100.62 3.89 37.25
C GLU A 393 101.85 4.75 36.89
N PHE A 394 101.77 5.54 35.81
CA PHE A 394 102.82 6.47 35.42
C PHE A 394 102.96 7.62 36.43
N ALA A 395 101.85 8.20 36.90
CA ALA A 395 101.83 9.19 37.96
C ALA A 395 102.40 8.63 39.27
N ALA A 396 102.05 7.40 39.64
CA ALA A 396 102.60 6.71 40.80
C ALA A 396 104.10 6.43 40.66
N LYS A 397 104.60 6.07 39.46
CA LYS A 397 106.03 5.95 39.16
C LYS A 397 106.75 7.29 39.30
N ILE A 398 106.20 8.37 38.76
CA ILE A 398 106.73 9.74 38.93
C ILE A 398 106.72 10.14 40.41
N GLU A 399 105.67 9.81 41.15
CA GLU A 399 105.58 10.12 42.58
C GLU A 399 106.56 9.30 43.42
N MET A 400 106.77 8.02 43.08
CA MET A 400 107.81 7.17 43.65
C MET A 400 109.22 7.69 43.34
N GLU A 401 109.47 8.20 42.13
CA GLU A 401 110.72 8.88 41.79
C GLU A 401 110.90 10.20 42.53
N LYS A 402 109.83 11.00 42.67
CA LYS A 402 109.83 12.21 43.51
C LYS A 402 110.06 11.89 44.98
N LYS A 403 109.52 10.78 45.51
CA LYS A 403 109.77 10.27 46.86
C LYS A 403 111.21 9.73 47.01
N LYS A 404 111.78 9.07 46.00
CA LYS A 404 113.21 8.68 45.96
C LYS A 404 114.14 9.91 45.89
N LYS A 405 113.78 10.95 45.14
CA LYS A 405 114.52 12.23 45.08
C LYS A 405 114.36 13.06 46.36
N LYS A 406 113.19 13.09 47.01
CA LYS A 406 112.99 13.73 48.32
C LYS A 406 113.70 12.99 49.47
N LYS A 407 113.74 11.64 49.47
CA LYS A 407 114.57 10.87 50.42
C LYS A 407 116.08 11.09 50.21
N LYS A 408 116.53 11.44 49.00
CA LYS A 408 117.92 11.84 48.73
C LYS A 408 118.20 13.34 48.93
N GLY A 409 117.18 14.19 49.00
CA GLY A 409 117.31 15.65 49.16
C GLY A 409 117.19 16.18 50.60
N GLY A 410 116.66 15.39 51.54
CA GLY A 410 116.51 15.77 52.95
C GLY A 410 117.72 15.47 53.85
N GLY A 411 118.85 15.06 53.29
CA GLY A 411 120.02 14.63 54.05
C GLY A 411 121.34 15.00 53.39
N LYS A 412 121.68 16.29 53.37
CA LYS A 412 123.07 16.74 53.31
C LYS A 412 123.28 18.03 54.11
N LYS A 413 123.71 17.82 55.36
CA LYS A 413 124.67 18.64 56.10
C LYS A 413 126.01 17.90 56.06
N LYS A 414 127.08 18.53 55.56
CA LYS A 414 128.45 18.52 56.14
C LYS A 414 129.41 19.36 55.25
N LYS A 415 130.16 20.22 55.96
CA LYS A 415 131.58 20.61 55.81
C LYS A 415 132.10 21.10 54.46
#